data_AF-A0A671LXP0-F1
#
_entry.id   AF-A0A671LXP0-F1
#
_cell.length_a   1.000
_cell.length_b   1.000
_cell.length_c   1.000
_cell.angle_alpha   90.00
_cell.angle_beta   90.00
_cell.angle_gamma   90.00
#
_symmetry.space_group_name_H-M   'P 1'
#
loop_
_entity.id
_entity.type
_entity.pdbx_description
1 polymer ?
#
loop_
_entity_poly.entity_id
_entity_poly.type
_entity_poly.pdbx_seq_one_letter_code
_entity_poly.pdbx_strand_id
1 'polypeptide(L)'
;GHYHGDGYHPETDLCSLFQFVKHGRDLERTKTKLLEAANFVDKYYKSLNIRVALIRLEIWNDQDKITVTNNPYSTLGAFLAWRRKQLPNDNAQLVTGVSFQGTIIGLAPLKAMCSEYQSGGVNSDHSNSAVGVAATMAHEMGHNFGMSHDSPGCCLAQPEDGGCIMAAATGDPFPRVFNPCNQKELKRYLSSGGGKCLFNPPNTRVMYGGQRCGNGYLEEGEECDCGEVEECSSPCCNANNCTLKIGAECAHGVCCHECKLKSPGVMCRPPSGSCDLPEYCDGKSESCPANFYLVDGSSCAGGSAYCYTGICLTLEQQCLSLWGKGLVSAKVC
;
A
#
# COMPACT_ATOMS: atom_id res chain seq x y z
N GLY A 1 -16.78 -16.52 7.31
CA GLY A 1 -16.61 -16.36 5.86
C GLY A 1 -15.20 -15.89 5.62
N HIS A 2 -14.34 -16.79 5.12
CA HIS A 2 -12.96 -16.47 4.76
C HIS A 2 -12.98 -15.65 3.46
N TYR A 3 -12.61 -14.37 3.54
CA TYR A 3 -12.21 -13.58 2.39
C TYR A 3 -10.79 -14.03 2.01
N HIS A 4 -10.70 -15.08 1.20
CA HIS A 4 -9.52 -15.40 0.40
C HIS A 4 -9.84 -14.95 -1.02
N GLY A 5 -9.04 -14.07 -1.62
CA GLY A 5 -9.22 -13.79 -3.05
C GLY A 5 -8.41 -12.66 -3.66
N ASP A 6 -8.36 -11.47 -3.06
CA ASP A 6 -7.65 -10.33 -3.67
C ASP A 6 -6.66 -9.73 -2.68
N GLY A 7 -5.41 -9.60 -3.10
CA GLY A 7 -4.48 -8.68 -2.47
C GLY A 7 -4.87 -7.25 -2.80
N TYR A 8 -4.63 -6.30 -1.90
CA TYR A 8 -4.62 -4.88 -2.29
C TYR A 8 -3.32 -4.60 -3.03
N HIS A 9 -3.37 -3.91 -4.17
CA HIS A 9 -2.19 -3.72 -5.02
C HIS A 9 -1.77 -2.25 -5.14
N PRO A 10 -1.21 -1.61 -4.07
CA PRO A 10 -0.74 -0.24 -4.19
C PRO A 10 0.36 -0.11 -5.25
N GLU A 11 0.04 0.63 -6.31
CA GLU A 11 1.01 1.19 -7.25
C GLU A 11 1.82 2.28 -6.53
N THR A 12 3.05 1.95 -6.18
CA THR A 12 3.93 2.83 -5.40
C THR A 12 5.03 3.41 -6.28
N ASP A 13 5.16 4.74 -6.24
CA ASP A 13 6.29 5.46 -6.81
C ASP A 13 7.38 5.64 -5.75
N LEU A 14 8.60 5.18 -6.04
CA LEU A 14 9.76 5.41 -5.17
C LEU A 14 10.61 6.54 -5.76
N CYS A 15 10.69 7.65 -5.04
CA CYS A 15 11.53 8.78 -5.40
C CYS A 15 12.73 8.82 -4.48
N SER A 16 13.91 9.10 -5.01
CA SER A 16 15.12 9.12 -4.18
C SER A 16 16.04 10.29 -4.47
N LEU A 17 16.54 10.85 -3.37
CA LEU A 17 17.46 11.98 -3.36
C LEU A 17 18.47 11.86 -2.22
N PHE A 18 19.67 12.44 -2.36
CA PHE A 18 20.81 12.35 -1.43
C PHE A 18 21.33 10.93 -1.18
N GLN A 19 20.53 9.89 -1.45
CA GLN A 19 20.97 8.52 -1.66
C GLN A 19 22.04 8.43 -2.72
N PHE A 20 21.85 9.11 -3.86
CA PHE A 20 22.86 9.15 -4.92
C PHE A 20 24.20 9.66 -4.40
N VAL A 21 24.20 10.79 -3.69
CA VAL A 21 25.43 11.35 -3.08
C VAL A 21 25.99 10.44 -2.00
N LYS A 22 25.14 9.90 -1.11
CA LYS A 22 25.51 8.98 -0.03
C LYS A 22 26.13 7.68 -0.55
N HIS A 23 25.67 7.20 -1.71
CA HIS A 23 26.23 6.03 -2.39
C HIS A 23 27.43 6.36 -3.28
N GLY A 24 28.08 7.52 -3.09
CA GLY A 24 29.28 7.89 -3.83
C GLY A 24 29.00 8.33 -5.26
N ARG A 25 27.79 8.84 -5.54
CA ARG A 25 27.30 9.21 -6.88
C ARG A 25 27.26 8.01 -7.84
N ASP A 26 26.92 6.85 -7.30
CA ASP A 26 26.71 5.61 -8.04
C ASP A 26 25.21 5.37 -8.23
N LEU A 27 24.78 5.46 -9.48
CA LEU A 27 23.38 5.32 -9.87
C LEU A 27 22.90 3.88 -9.70
N GLU A 28 23.71 2.91 -10.12
CA GLU A 28 23.35 1.48 -10.07
C GLU A 28 23.29 0.99 -8.63
N ARG A 29 24.24 1.41 -7.79
CA ARG A 29 24.19 1.11 -6.35
C ARG A 29 22.95 1.69 -5.68
N THR A 30 22.60 2.93 -6.02
CA THR A 30 21.39 3.58 -5.48
C THR A 30 20.13 2.86 -5.92
N LYS A 31 20.03 2.57 -7.22
CA LYS A 31 18.92 1.83 -7.82
C LYS A 31 18.76 0.46 -7.17
N THR A 32 19.84 -0.30 -7.01
CA THR A 32 19.83 -1.65 -6.43
C THR A 32 19.29 -1.63 -5.00
N LYS A 33 19.81 -0.75 -4.14
CA LYS A 33 19.35 -0.64 -2.75
C LYS A 33 17.87 -0.28 -2.64
N LEU A 34 17.39 0.64 -3.49
CA LEU A 34 15.99 1.07 -3.49
C LEU A 34 15.05 -0.04 -3.99
N LEU A 35 15.47 -0.79 -5.00
CA LEU A 35 14.75 -1.97 -5.49
C LEU A 35 14.67 -3.06 -4.41
N GLU A 36 15.79 -3.35 -3.74
CA GLU A 36 15.81 -4.27 -2.60
C GLU A 36 14.87 -3.81 -1.49
N ALA A 37 14.86 -2.52 -1.17
CA ALA A 37 13.97 -1.97 -0.15
C ALA A 37 12.49 -2.15 -0.56
N ALA A 38 12.13 -1.84 -1.81
CA ALA A 38 10.77 -2.05 -2.31
C ALA A 38 10.35 -3.53 -2.27
N ASN A 39 11.24 -4.45 -2.62
CA ASN A 39 10.98 -5.90 -2.54
C ASN A 39 10.75 -6.37 -1.10
N PHE A 40 11.50 -5.82 -0.12
CA PHE A 40 11.25 -6.09 1.29
C PHE A 40 9.91 -5.53 1.75
N VAL A 41 9.53 -4.34 1.30
CA VAL A 41 8.22 -3.74 1.59
C VAL A 41 7.09 -4.65 1.08
N ASP A 42 7.13 -5.10 -0.19
CA ASP A 42 6.17 -6.08 -0.72
C ASP A 42 6.10 -7.33 0.17
N LYS A 43 7.26 -7.89 0.54
CA LYS A 43 7.35 -9.06 1.41
C LYS A 43 6.69 -8.84 2.78
N TYR A 44 6.84 -7.68 3.41
CA TYR A 44 6.23 -7.40 4.71
C TYR A 44 4.69 -7.28 4.60
N TYR A 45 4.22 -6.65 3.52
CA TYR A 45 2.80 -6.44 3.26
C TYR A 45 2.05 -7.70 2.81
N LYS A 46 2.73 -8.73 2.30
CA LYS A 46 2.11 -10.05 2.00
C LYS A 46 1.32 -10.60 3.18
N SER A 47 1.81 -10.43 4.42
CA SER A 47 1.12 -10.88 5.65
C SER A 47 -0.23 -10.19 5.92
N LEU A 48 -0.43 -9.04 5.30
CA LEU A 48 -1.67 -8.24 5.35
C LEU A 48 -2.55 -8.47 4.11
N ASN A 49 -2.18 -9.42 3.24
CA ASN A 49 -2.82 -9.64 1.95
C ASN A 49 -2.77 -8.36 1.09
N ILE A 50 -1.59 -7.73 1.04
CA ILE A 50 -1.29 -6.55 0.22
C ILE A 50 -0.03 -6.86 -0.58
N ARG A 51 -0.02 -6.51 -1.86
CA ARG A 51 1.11 -6.67 -2.78
C ARG A 51 1.56 -5.29 -3.25
N VAL A 52 2.79 -4.90 -2.91
CA VAL A 52 3.30 -3.57 -3.26
C VAL A 52 3.99 -3.63 -4.61
N ALA A 53 3.42 -2.96 -5.60
CA ALA A 53 3.97 -2.91 -6.95
C ALA A 53 4.77 -1.63 -7.15
N LEU A 54 6.06 -1.76 -7.45
CA LEU A 54 6.90 -0.61 -7.81
C LEU A 54 6.70 -0.28 -9.28
N ILE A 55 5.88 0.73 -9.58
CA ILE A 55 5.58 1.14 -10.96
C ILE A 55 6.52 2.24 -11.48
N ARG A 56 7.21 2.95 -10.57
CA ARG A 56 8.17 3.99 -10.92
C ARG A 56 9.28 4.08 -9.88
N LEU A 57 10.51 4.16 -10.37
CA LEU A 57 11.68 4.52 -9.58
C LEU A 57 12.33 5.74 -10.21
N GLU A 58 12.34 6.86 -9.50
CA GLU A 58 12.96 8.11 -9.94
C GLU A 58 14.11 8.49 -9.02
N ILE A 59 15.31 8.62 -9.59
CA ILE A 59 16.53 9.04 -8.87
C ILE A 59 16.90 10.44 -9.33
N TRP A 60 16.86 11.41 -8.43
CA TRP A 60 17.26 12.79 -8.71
C TRP A 60 18.79 12.90 -8.66
N ASN A 61 19.44 12.58 -9.77
CA ASN A 61 20.90 12.57 -9.93
C ASN A 61 21.49 13.88 -10.46
N ASP A 62 20.65 14.81 -10.92
CA ASP A 62 21.00 16.14 -11.41
C ASP A 62 20.81 17.21 -10.34
N GLN A 63 19.56 17.39 -9.88
CA GLN A 63 19.15 18.33 -8.86
C GLN A 63 17.84 17.89 -8.21
N ASP A 64 17.67 18.25 -6.96
CA ASP A 64 16.45 18.04 -6.19
C ASP A 64 15.25 18.69 -6.90
N LYS A 65 14.14 17.95 -7.01
CA LYS A 65 12.88 18.51 -7.55
C LYS A 65 12.05 19.24 -6.49
N ILE A 66 12.47 19.15 -5.22
CA ILE A 66 11.88 19.82 -4.06
C ILE A 66 12.98 20.28 -3.10
N THR A 67 12.67 21.19 -2.19
CA THR A 67 13.57 21.52 -1.07
C THR A 67 13.49 20.42 -0.01
N VAL A 68 14.60 19.70 0.21
CA VAL A 68 14.72 18.72 1.30
C VAL A 68 15.49 19.35 2.47
N THR A 69 14.92 19.24 3.68
CA THR A 69 15.51 19.80 4.91
C THR A 69 15.55 18.76 6.02
N ASN A 70 16.25 19.06 7.12
CA ASN A 70 16.22 18.23 8.32
C ASN A 70 14.86 18.29 9.06
N ASN A 71 13.95 19.18 8.68
CA ASN A 71 12.58 19.17 9.19
C ASN A 71 11.72 18.21 8.34
N PRO A 72 11.25 17.08 8.89
CA PRO A 72 10.49 16.09 8.13
C PRO A 72 9.13 16.63 7.68
N TYR A 73 8.51 17.55 8.44
CA TYR A 73 7.22 18.16 8.07
C TYR A 73 7.34 19.04 6.83
N SER A 74 8.37 19.89 6.77
CA SER A 74 8.61 20.75 5.61
C SER A 74 8.94 19.91 4.37
N THR A 75 9.75 18.86 4.54
CA THR A 75 10.13 17.95 3.45
C THR A 75 8.91 17.17 2.94
N LEU A 76 8.09 16.61 3.83
CA LEU A 76 6.85 15.91 3.46
C LEU A 76 5.87 16.82 2.71
N GLY A 77 5.66 18.05 3.20
CA GLY A 77 4.80 19.01 2.53
C GLY A 77 5.27 19.37 1.12
N ALA A 78 6.58 19.57 0.93
CA ALA A 78 7.16 19.84 -0.38
C ALA A 78 7.05 18.62 -1.32
N PHE A 79 7.29 17.41 -0.80
CA PHE A 79 7.21 16.17 -1.56
C PHE A 79 5.79 15.87 -2.04
N LEU A 80 4.79 15.96 -1.16
CA LEU A 80 3.38 15.77 -1.52
C LEU A 80 2.91 16.85 -2.52
N ALA A 81 3.39 18.08 -2.39
CA ALA A 81 3.09 19.13 -3.35
C ALA A 81 3.69 18.86 -4.74
N TRP A 82 4.86 18.22 -4.81
CA TRP A 82 5.49 17.78 -6.06
C TRP A 82 4.77 16.56 -6.66
N ARG A 83 4.42 15.57 -5.83
CA ARG A 83 3.69 14.34 -6.24
C ARG A 83 2.41 14.67 -6.99
N ARG A 84 1.63 15.66 -6.51
CA ARG A 84 0.39 16.11 -7.17
C ARG A 84 0.54 16.55 -8.62
N LYS A 85 1.76 16.88 -9.05
CA LYS A 85 2.05 17.33 -10.43
C LYS A 85 2.54 16.18 -11.32
N GLN A 86 2.71 14.98 -10.75
CA GLN A 86 3.20 13.80 -11.45
C GLN A 86 2.03 12.99 -12.03
N LEU A 87 2.37 11.94 -12.78
CA LEU A 87 1.39 10.98 -13.24
C LEU A 87 0.71 10.29 -12.04
N PRO A 88 -0.58 9.94 -12.16
CA PRO A 88 -1.31 9.27 -11.08
C PRO A 88 -0.62 7.98 -10.61
N ASN A 89 -0.57 7.79 -9.30
CA ASN A 89 -0.14 6.60 -8.59
C ASN A 89 -0.99 6.46 -7.30
N ASP A 90 -1.00 5.27 -6.70
CA ASP A 90 -1.73 5.04 -5.46
C ASP A 90 -1.02 5.66 -4.27
N ASN A 91 0.31 5.59 -4.25
CA ASN A 91 1.18 6.10 -3.19
C ASN A 91 2.55 6.51 -3.74
N ALA A 92 3.24 7.43 -3.06
CA ALA A 92 4.65 7.67 -3.33
C ALA A 92 5.48 7.80 -2.06
N GLN A 93 6.69 7.24 -2.07
CA GLN A 93 7.62 7.32 -0.94
C GLN A 93 8.91 8.03 -1.39
N LEU A 94 9.34 9.05 -0.64
CA LEU A 94 10.64 9.67 -0.81
C LEU A 94 11.66 8.98 0.09
N VAL A 95 12.78 8.53 -0.46
CA VAL A 95 13.94 8.06 0.32
C VAL A 95 15.06 9.09 0.21
N THR A 96 15.41 9.70 1.34
CA THR A 96 16.43 10.75 1.44
C THR A 96 17.68 10.31 2.19
N GLY A 97 18.85 10.74 1.76
CA GLY A 97 20.09 10.63 2.55
C GLY A 97 20.24 11.68 3.67
N VAL A 98 19.30 12.64 3.78
CA VAL A 98 19.30 13.67 4.82
C VAL A 98 18.76 13.10 6.13
N SER A 99 19.52 13.25 7.21
CA SER A 99 19.04 12.95 8.56
C SER A 99 18.05 14.00 9.03
N PHE A 100 16.85 13.57 9.43
CA PHE A 100 15.87 14.46 10.04
C PHE A 100 16.24 14.79 11.50
N GLN A 101 15.67 15.88 12.01
CA GLN A 101 15.93 16.39 13.35
C GLN A 101 15.37 15.46 14.43
N GLY A 102 16.15 15.23 15.49
CA GLY A 102 15.76 14.39 16.61
C GLY A 102 15.91 12.90 16.29
N THR A 103 14.91 12.10 16.68
CA THR A 103 14.88 10.64 16.48
C THR A 103 13.96 10.23 15.34
N ILE A 104 13.41 11.19 14.58
CA ILE A 104 12.49 10.92 13.48
C ILE A 104 13.29 10.40 12.29
N ILE A 105 12.89 9.26 11.75
CA ILE A 105 13.50 8.65 10.56
C ILE A 105 12.54 8.54 9.39
N GLY A 106 11.25 8.80 9.61
CA GLY A 106 10.23 8.85 8.58
C GLY A 106 9.04 9.68 9.01
N LEU A 107 8.19 10.07 8.06
CA LEU A 107 6.93 10.74 8.33
C LEU A 107 5.94 10.54 7.17
N ALA A 108 4.71 10.16 7.51
CA ALA A 108 3.61 10.03 6.58
C ALA A 108 2.26 10.45 7.18
N PRO A 109 1.29 10.94 6.38
CA PRO A 109 -0.05 11.22 6.85
C PRO A 109 -0.84 9.93 7.13
N LEU A 110 -1.62 9.96 8.23
CA LEU A 110 -2.48 8.84 8.64
C LEU A 110 -3.74 8.75 7.75
N LYS A 111 -4.14 7.53 7.35
CA LYS A 111 -5.37 7.24 6.55
C LYS A 111 -5.40 7.93 5.17
N ALA A 112 -4.23 8.17 4.59
CA ALA A 112 -4.09 8.96 3.37
C ALA A 112 -3.88 8.14 2.09
N MET A 113 -3.87 6.81 2.15
CA MET A 113 -3.74 5.96 0.96
C MET A 113 -4.79 6.32 -0.10
N CYS A 114 -4.39 6.36 -1.38
CA CYS A 114 -5.19 6.84 -2.52
C CYS A 114 -5.55 8.33 -2.53
N SER A 115 -5.21 9.11 -1.50
CA SER A 115 -5.41 10.55 -1.52
C SER A 115 -4.53 11.19 -2.61
N GLU A 116 -5.13 11.98 -3.49
CA GLU A 116 -4.41 12.82 -4.45
C GLU A 116 -3.41 13.75 -3.72
N TYR A 117 -3.77 14.24 -2.53
CA TYR A 117 -3.02 15.26 -1.81
C TYR A 117 -2.03 14.70 -0.79
N GLN A 118 -2.34 13.54 -0.20
CA GLN A 118 -1.67 13.09 1.03
C GLN A 118 -1.13 11.65 0.95
N SER A 119 -1.35 10.92 -0.15
CA SER A 119 -0.89 9.52 -0.25
C SER A 119 0.62 9.44 -0.50
N GLY A 120 1.39 9.43 0.58
CA GLY A 120 2.83 9.23 0.52
C GLY A 120 3.52 9.45 1.85
N GLY A 121 4.85 9.34 1.83
CA GLY A 121 5.70 9.49 3.00
C GLY A 121 7.13 9.88 2.63
N VAL A 122 7.88 10.33 3.64
CA VAL A 122 9.31 10.63 3.52
C VAL A 122 10.08 9.73 4.48
N ASN A 123 11.21 9.18 4.04
CA ASN A 123 11.98 8.17 4.74
C ASN A 123 13.46 8.55 4.67
N SER A 124 14.11 8.67 5.82
CA SER A 124 15.55 8.82 5.91
C SER A 124 16.21 7.46 5.73
N ASP A 125 17.24 7.39 4.91
CA ASP A 125 18.11 6.24 4.85
C ASP A 125 19.13 6.29 5.98
N HIS A 126 18.76 5.70 7.11
CA HIS A 126 19.54 5.67 8.33
C HIS A 126 20.45 4.44 8.46
N SER A 127 20.46 3.53 7.48
CA SER A 127 21.20 2.26 7.54
C SER A 127 21.94 1.95 6.23
N ASN A 128 23.01 1.15 6.29
CA ASN A 128 23.62 0.61 5.08
C ASN A 128 22.78 -0.52 4.47
N SER A 129 21.95 -1.19 5.27
CA SER A 129 21.08 -2.28 4.84
C SER A 129 19.78 -1.76 4.23
N ALA A 130 19.36 -2.31 3.10
CA ALA A 130 18.05 -2.04 2.49
C ALA A 130 16.90 -2.38 3.44
N VAL A 131 17.09 -3.34 4.36
CA VAL A 131 16.11 -3.75 5.37
C VAL A 131 15.70 -2.59 6.28
N GLY A 132 16.65 -1.73 6.67
CA GLY A 132 16.36 -0.58 7.53
C GLY A 132 15.49 0.47 6.84
N VAL A 133 15.76 0.74 5.56
CA VAL A 133 14.95 1.63 4.73
C VAL A 133 13.57 1.03 4.49
N ALA A 134 13.51 -0.26 4.16
CA ALA A 134 12.26 -0.97 3.93
C ALA A 134 11.35 -0.99 5.17
N ALA A 135 11.91 -1.19 6.36
CA ALA A 135 11.17 -1.15 7.61
C ALA A 135 10.53 0.22 7.84
N THR A 136 11.27 1.31 7.61
CA THR A 136 10.74 2.68 7.69
C THR A 136 9.68 2.94 6.63
N MET A 137 9.93 2.57 5.36
CA MET A 137 8.95 2.71 4.29
C MET A 137 7.65 1.95 4.59
N ALA A 138 7.75 0.72 5.11
CA ALA A 138 6.58 -0.06 5.50
C ALA A 138 5.84 0.55 6.71
N HIS A 139 6.56 1.16 7.65
CA HIS A 139 5.95 1.91 8.75
C HIS A 139 5.17 3.13 8.24
N GLU A 140 5.78 3.94 7.38
CA GLU A 140 5.16 5.15 6.83
C GLU A 140 3.98 4.83 5.89
N MET A 141 4.10 3.78 5.08
CA MET A 141 2.96 3.25 4.32
C MET A 141 1.87 2.72 5.26
N GLY A 142 2.24 2.15 6.42
CA GLY A 142 1.31 1.72 7.46
C GLY A 142 0.44 2.87 7.97
N HIS A 143 1.03 4.04 8.20
CA HIS A 143 0.27 5.27 8.50
C HIS A 143 -0.67 5.63 7.35
N ASN A 144 -0.21 5.59 6.09
CA ASN A 144 -1.11 5.84 4.94
C ASN A 144 -2.30 4.86 4.91
N PHE A 145 -2.09 3.60 5.29
CA PHE A 145 -3.12 2.57 5.48
C PHE A 145 -3.96 2.72 6.76
N GLY A 146 -3.73 3.75 7.56
CA GLY A 146 -4.50 4.07 8.75
C GLY A 146 -4.11 3.29 10.01
N MET A 147 -2.93 2.66 10.02
CA MET A 147 -2.38 1.99 11.20
C MET A 147 -1.71 3.02 12.10
N SER A 148 -2.01 2.96 13.40
CA SER A 148 -1.35 3.82 14.40
C SER A 148 -0.11 3.11 14.95
N HIS A 149 0.68 3.82 15.75
CA HIS A 149 1.74 3.17 16.52
C HIS A 149 1.18 2.09 17.45
N ASP A 150 1.96 1.04 17.65
CA ASP A 150 1.58 -0.08 18.51
C ASP A 150 1.37 0.35 19.96
N SER A 151 0.19 0.02 20.49
CA SER A 151 -0.10 0.14 21.92
C SER A 151 0.52 -1.02 22.72
N PRO A 152 0.73 -0.87 24.04
CA PRO A 152 1.20 -1.96 24.89
C PRO A 152 0.35 -3.23 24.73
N GLY A 153 1.01 -4.37 24.46
CA GLY A 153 0.36 -5.67 24.24
C GLY A 153 -0.07 -5.98 22.81
N CYS A 154 0.10 -5.07 21.84
CA CYS A 154 -0.19 -5.35 20.42
C CYS A 154 0.91 -6.16 19.74
N CYS A 155 2.18 -5.77 19.93
CA CYS A 155 3.30 -6.49 19.34
C CYS A 155 3.64 -7.74 20.15
N LEU A 156 3.58 -8.90 19.50
CA LEU A 156 3.91 -10.21 20.07
C LEU A 156 5.27 -10.74 19.60
N ALA A 157 5.89 -10.07 18.63
CA ALA A 157 7.22 -10.41 18.13
C ALA A 157 8.27 -10.11 19.21
N GLN A 158 9.27 -10.97 19.32
CA GLN A 158 10.34 -10.77 20.31
C GLN A 158 11.27 -9.62 19.90
N PRO A 159 11.85 -8.89 20.86
CA PRO A 159 12.84 -7.87 20.57
C PRO A 159 14.06 -8.40 19.80
N GLU A 160 14.50 -9.63 20.06
CA GLU A 160 15.60 -10.27 19.30
C GLU A 160 15.27 -10.53 17.83
N ASP A 161 13.99 -10.56 17.45
CA ASP A 161 13.54 -10.68 16.05
C ASP A 161 13.28 -9.31 15.40
N GLY A 162 13.51 -8.22 16.15
CA GLY A 162 13.38 -6.84 15.72
C GLY A 162 12.02 -6.19 16.02
N GLY A 163 11.11 -6.92 16.66
CA GLY A 163 9.78 -6.41 17.00
C GLY A 163 8.85 -6.20 15.80
N CYS A 164 7.93 -5.25 15.92
CA CYS A 164 6.87 -5.00 14.94
C CYS A 164 7.07 -3.68 14.18
N ILE A 165 6.62 -3.65 12.92
CA ILE A 165 6.83 -2.52 12.00
C ILE A 165 6.24 -1.22 12.55
N MET A 166 5.07 -1.26 13.18
CA MET A 166 4.38 -0.08 13.70
C MET A 166 4.82 0.34 15.11
N ALA A 167 5.93 -0.19 15.63
CA ALA A 167 6.50 0.31 16.88
C ALA A 167 6.88 1.80 16.75
N ALA A 168 6.68 2.59 17.81
CA ALA A 168 6.96 4.03 17.81
C ALA A 168 8.46 4.38 17.68
N ALA A 169 9.33 3.40 17.88
CA ALA A 169 10.78 3.52 17.68
C ALA A 169 11.29 2.22 17.06
N THR A 170 12.24 2.33 16.12
CA THR A 170 12.94 1.19 15.54
C THR A 170 14.25 0.94 16.28
N GLY A 171 14.68 -0.32 16.32
CA GLY A 171 16.00 -0.74 16.82
C GLY A 171 16.74 -1.63 15.81
N ASP A 172 17.83 -2.23 16.28
CA ASP A 172 18.51 -3.34 15.62
C ASP A 172 18.28 -4.62 16.46
N PRO A 173 17.86 -5.75 15.86
CA PRO A 173 17.52 -5.93 14.44
C PRO A 173 16.26 -5.17 14.00
N PHE A 174 16.14 -4.88 12.70
CA PHE A 174 14.98 -4.16 12.15
C PHE A 174 13.69 -5.00 12.13
N PRO A 175 12.52 -4.39 12.41
CA PRO A 175 11.24 -5.08 12.41
C PRO A 175 10.84 -5.55 11.01
N ARG A 176 10.12 -6.68 10.94
CA ARG A 176 9.73 -7.32 9.67
C ARG A 176 8.27 -7.75 9.60
N VAL A 177 7.52 -7.58 10.69
CA VAL A 177 6.16 -8.11 10.83
C VAL A 177 5.19 -7.04 11.30
N PHE A 178 3.98 -7.09 10.77
CA PHE A 178 2.81 -6.40 11.33
C PHE A 178 2.13 -7.30 12.36
N ASN A 179 1.41 -6.70 13.31
CA ASN A 179 0.71 -7.44 14.36
C ASN A 179 -0.82 -7.42 14.18
N PRO A 180 -1.58 -8.20 14.97
CA PRO A 180 -3.04 -8.28 14.85
C PRO A 180 -3.78 -6.95 15.11
N CYS A 181 -3.22 -6.03 15.90
CA CYS A 181 -3.81 -4.69 16.06
C CYS A 181 -3.76 -3.91 14.74
N ASN A 182 -2.61 -3.92 14.05
CA ASN A 182 -2.46 -3.23 12.77
C ASN A 182 -3.41 -3.82 11.71
N GLN A 183 -3.57 -5.15 11.66
CA GLN A 183 -4.54 -5.82 10.78
C GLN A 183 -5.98 -5.33 11.04
N LYS A 184 -6.36 -5.13 12.30
CA LYS A 184 -7.68 -4.64 12.69
C LYS A 184 -7.88 -3.18 12.28
N GLU A 185 -6.86 -2.35 12.40
CA GLU A 185 -6.89 -0.95 11.96
C GLU A 185 -6.99 -0.83 10.44
N LEU A 186 -6.16 -1.57 9.71
CA LEU A 186 -6.23 -1.68 8.25
C LEU A 186 -7.63 -2.09 7.80
N LYS A 187 -8.19 -3.15 8.39
CA LYS A 187 -9.55 -3.61 8.06
C LYS A 187 -10.60 -2.54 8.30
N ARG A 188 -10.50 -1.78 9.40
CA ARG A 188 -11.42 -0.67 9.69
C ARG A 188 -11.28 0.46 8.67
N TYR A 189 -10.05 0.81 8.29
CA TYR A 189 -9.79 1.85 7.30
C TYR A 189 -10.39 1.47 5.93
N LEU A 190 -10.07 0.27 5.43
CA LEU A 190 -10.61 -0.23 4.16
C LEU A 190 -12.14 -0.36 4.19
N SER A 191 -12.71 -0.89 5.29
CA SER A 191 -14.17 -0.99 5.45
C SER A 191 -14.87 0.36 5.55
N SER A 192 -14.15 1.43 5.89
CA SER A 192 -14.69 2.80 5.87
C SER A 192 -14.71 3.42 4.46
N GLY A 193 -14.22 2.71 3.45
CA GLY A 193 -14.06 3.19 2.08
C GLY A 193 -12.71 3.83 1.79
N GLY A 194 -11.72 3.71 2.69
CA GLY A 194 -10.33 4.04 2.40
C GLY A 194 -9.70 3.05 1.41
N GLY A 195 -8.65 3.45 0.69
CA GLY A 195 -7.92 2.53 -0.19
C GLY A 195 -8.63 2.16 -1.51
N LYS A 196 -9.55 2.98 -2.02
CA LYS A 196 -10.36 2.67 -3.23
C LYS A 196 -9.57 2.49 -4.52
N CYS A 197 -8.38 3.09 -4.63
CA CYS A 197 -7.48 2.92 -5.78
C CYS A 197 -6.74 1.58 -5.79
N LEU A 198 -6.88 0.74 -4.76
CA LEU A 198 -6.06 -0.47 -4.60
C LEU A 198 -6.68 -1.73 -5.21
N PHE A 199 -7.86 -1.60 -5.82
CA PHE A 199 -8.63 -2.72 -6.38
C PHE A 199 -8.32 -2.96 -7.86
N ASN A 200 -7.58 -2.07 -8.52
CA ASN A 200 -7.05 -2.32 -9.86
C ASN A 200 -5.72 -3.07 -9.75
N PRO A 201 -5.53 -4.18 -10.51
CA PRO A 201 -4.22 -4.77 -10.66
C PRO A 201 -3.28 -3.77 -11.35
N PRO A 202 -1.98 -3.77 -11.01
CA PRO A 202 -1.02 -2.82 -11.55
C PRO A 202 -0.73 -3.12 -13.03
N ASN A 203 -0.35 -2.09 -13.79
CA ASN A 203 0.12 -2.32 -15.15
C ASN A 203 1.53 -2.94 -15.15
N THR A 204 1.60 -4.25 -15.34
CA THR A 204 2.84 -5.04 -15.28
C THR A 204 3.89 -4.64 -16.33
N ARG A 205 3.48 -4.03 -17.45
CA ARG A 205 4.43 -3.56 -18.50
C ARG A 205 5.34 -2.43 -18.05
N VAL A 206 4.92 -1.66 -17.04
CA VAL A 206 5.68 -0.52 -16.51
C VAL A 206 6.30 -0.83 -15.16
N MET A 207 6.08 -2.03 -14.61
CA MET A 207 6.63 -2.42 -13.33
C MET A 207 8.15 -2.56 -13.37
N TYR A 208 8.79 -2.08 -12.32
CA TYR A 208 10.23 -2.24 -12.11
C TYR A 208 10.55 -3.66 -11.64
N GLY A 209 11.59 -4.26 -12.23
CA GLY A 209 11.99 -5.65 -11.96
C GLY A 209 11.90 -6.56 -13.18
N GLY A 210 11.10 -6.16 -14.18
CA GLY A 210 10.88 -6.92 -15.40
C GLY A 210 10.01 -8.16 -15.18
N GLN A 211 9.66 -8.82 -16.28
CA GLN A 211 8.78 -9.99 -16.28
C GLN A 211 9.48 -11.20 -15.67
N ARG A 212 8.84 -11.83 -14.68
CA ARG A 212 9.39 -12.99 -13.99
C ARG A 212 8.30 -13.84 -13.34
N CYS A 213 8.18 -15.05 -13.86
CA CYS A 213 7.40 -16.11 -13.22
C CYS A 213 7.82 -16.37 -11.77
N GLY A 214 6.83 -16.37 -10.89
CA GLY A 214 6.95 -16.58 -9.45
C GLY A 214 6.95 -15.29 -8.63
N ASN A 215 6.77 -14.13 -9.27
CA ASN A 215 6.66 -12.85 -8.57
C ASN A 215 5.21 -12.55 -8.11
N GLY A 216 4.24 -13.38 -8.50
CA GLY A 216 2.84 -13.29 -8.12
C GLY A 216 2.07 -12.16 -8.80
N TYR A 217 2.54 -11.67 -9.95
CA TYR A 217 1.83 -10.76 -10.84
C TYR A 217 1.59 -11.47 -12.16
N LEU A 218 0.40 -11.33 -12.75
CA LEU A 218 0.12 -11.92 -14.06
C LEU A 218 0.71 -11.04 -15.16
N GLU A 219 1.81 -11.49 -15.79
CA GLU A 219 2.54 -10.73 -16.79
C GLU A 219 2.32 -11.25 -18.22
N GLU A 220 2.76 -10.46 -19.22
CA GLU A 220 2.60 -10.86 -20.62
C GLU A 220 3.43 -12.12 -20.92
N GLY A 221 2.75 -13.18 -21.39
CA GLY A 221 3.37 -14.49 -21.64
C GLY A 221 3.08 -15.53 -20.57
N GLU A 222 2.48 -15.13 -19.45
CA GLU A 222 2.04 -16.02 -18.36
C GLU A 222 0.52 -16.24 -18.44
N GLU A 223 0.07 -17.42 -17.99
CA GLU A 223 -1.36 -17.73 -17.84
C GLU A 223 -1.81 -17.63 -16.38
N CYS A 224 -0.87 -17.69 -15.43
CA CYS A 224 -1.09 -17.54 -14.00
C CYS A 224 0.24 -17.31 -13.26
N ASP A 225 0.23 -16.59 -12.13
CA ASP A 225 1.38 -16.53 -11.22
C ASP A 225 0.91 -16.55 -9.75
N CYS A 226 1.26 -17.62 -9.03
CA CYS A 226 0.90 -17.84 -7.63
C CYS A 226 2.04 -17.55 -6.64
N GLY A 227 3.12 -16.92 -7.10
CA GLY A 227 4.35 -16.72 -6.35
C GLY A 227 5.35 -17.86 -6.56
N GLU A 228 6.43 -17.83 -5.77
CA GLU A 228 7.49 -18.84 -5.80
C GLU A 228 6.94 -20.25 -5.51
N VAL A 229 7.66 -21.28 -5.98
CA VAL A 229 7.22 -22.68 -5.93
C VAL A 229 6.88 -23.13 -4.50
N GLU A 230 7.64 -22.67 -3.51
CA GLU A 230 7.45 -23.01 -2.10
C GLU A 230 6.25 -22.29 -1.46
N GLU A 231 5.83 -21.15 -2.01
CA GLU A 231 4.72 -20.33 -1.51
C GLU A 231 3.39 -20.62 -2.24
N CYS A 232 3.46 -21.14 -3.47
CA CYS A 232 2.29 -21.37 -4.30
C CYS A 232 1.38 -22.46 -3.74
N SER A 233 0.19 -22.06 -3.33
CA SER A 233 -0.88 -22.96 -2.87
C SER A 233 -2.00 -23.17 -3.90
N SER A 234 -1.92 -22.53 -5.08
CA SER A 234 -2.96 -22.61 -6.09
C SER A 234 -3.01 -24.01 -6.71
N PRO A 235 -4.17 -24.70 -6.66
CA PRO A 235 -4.32 -25.98 -7.35
C PRO A 235 -4.37 -25.78 -8.88
N CYS A 236 -4.64 -24.56 -9.35
CA CYS A 236 -4.89 -24.22 -10.74
C CYS A 236 -3.63 -23.80 -11.51
N CYS A 237 -2.61 -23.30 -10.82
CA CYS A 237 -1.40 -22.76 -11.44
C CYS A 237 -0.20 -23.68 -11.28
N ASN A 238 0.62 -23.81 -12.32
CA ASN A 238 1.93 -24.44 -12.23
C ASN A 238 3.00 -23.38 -11.96
N ALA A 239 3.46 -23.29 -10.70
CA ALA A 239 4.43 -22.30 -10.27
C ALA A 239 5.80 -22.38 -10.98
N ASN A 240 6.16 -23.53 -11.58
CA ASN A 240 7.47 -23.67 -12.23
C ASN A 240 7.57 -22.92 -13.56
N ASN A 241 6.45 -22.66 -14.21
CA ASN A 241 6.42 -22.12 -15.57
C ASN A 241 5.24 -21.15 -15.82
N CYS A 242 4.47 -20.81 -14.79
CA CYS A 242 3.39 -19.84 -14.85
C CYS A 242 2.31 -20.16 -15.90
N THR A 243 2.07 -21.45 -16.12
CA THR A 243 0.98 -21.95 -16.99
C THR A 243 -0.17 -22.49 -16.16
N LEU A 244 -1.39 -22.36 -16.67
CA LEU A 244 -2.56 -22.99 -16.09
C LEU A 244 -2.42 -24.52 -16.18
N LYS A 245 -2.86 -25.21 -15.13
CA LYS A 245 -2.97 -26.68 -15.18
C LYS A 245 -4.13 -27.08 -16.09
N ILE A 246 -4.05 -28.30 -16.63
CA ILE A 246 -5.05 -28.84 -17.55
C ILE A 246 -6.46 -28.70 -16.97
N GLY A 247 -7.34 -28.04 -17.74
CA GLY A 247 -8.75 -27.84 -17.38
C GLY A 247 -9.05 -26.58 -16.55
N ALA A 248 -8.02 -25.86 -16.10
CA ALA A 248 -8.18 -24.55 -15.45
C ALA A 248 -8.45 -23.45 -16.49
N GLU A 249 -9.33 -22.52 -16.13
CA GLU A 249 -9.65 -21.29 -16.88
C GLU A 249 -9.11 -20.04 -16.18
N CYS A 250 -8.86 -20.15 -14.88
CA CYS A 250 -8.32 -19.12 -14.01
C CYS A 250 -7.54 -19.77 -12.87
N ALA A 251 -6.74 -18.99 -12.17
CA ALA A 251 -5.99 -19.45 -11.01
C ALA A 251 -6.06 -18.53 -9.79
N HIS A 252 -6.38 -17.25 -9.98
CA HIS A 252 -6.33 -16.23 -8.94
C HIS A 252 -7.57 -15.33 -8.97
N GLY A 253 -7.65 -14.40 -8.01
CA GLY A 253 -8.69 -13.37 -7.96
C GLY A 253 -10.04 -13.86 -7.44
N VAL A 254 -10.83 -12.93 -6.90
CA VAL A 254 -12.16 -13.21 -6.33
C VAL A 254 -13.20 -13.71 -7.34
N CYS A 255 -12.97 -13.53 -8.65
CA CYS A 255 -13.84 -14.05 -9.70
C CYS A 255 -13.42 -15.44 -10.22
N CYS A 256 -12.40 -16.06 -9.62
CA CYS A 256 -12.07 -17.47 -9.83
C CYS A 256 -12.62 -18.35 -8.70
N HIS A 257 -13.19 -19.49 -9.06
CA HIS A 257 -13.63 -20.51 -8.10
C HIS A 257 -13.38 -21.90 -8.68
N GLU A 258 -12.66 -22.75 -7.94
CA GLU A 258 -12.33 -24.11 -8.39
C GLU A 258 -11.72 -24.14 -9.80
N CYS A 259 -10.80 -23.21 -10.07
CA CYS A 259 -10.13 -23.05 -11.36
C CYS A 259 -11.07 -22.68 -12.53
N LYS A 260 -12.30 -22.22 -12.24
CA LYS A 260 -13.29 -21.77 -13.22
C LYS A 260 -13.71 -20.33 -12.96
N LEU A 261 -13.94 -19.60 -14.04
CA LEU A 261 -14.46 -18.25 -13.95
C LEU A 261 -15.89 -18.29 -13.39
N LYS A 262 -16.16 -17.43 -12.41
CA LYS A 262 -17.50 -17.25 -11.87
C LYS A 262 -18.43 -16.68 -12.94
N SER A 263 -19.69 -17.12 -12.93
CA SER A 263 -20.70 -16.62 -13.87
C SER A 263 -20.87 -15.10 -13.82
N PRO A 264 -21.21 -14.45 -14.95
CA PRO A 264 -21.52 -13.04 -14.97
C PRO A 264 -22.62 -12.68 -13.96
N GLY A 265 -22.45 -11.57 -13.22
CA GLY A 265 -23.42 -11.12 -12.22
C GLY A 265 -23.24 -11.70 -10.82
N VAL A 266 -22.22 -12.54 -10.58
CA VAL A 266 -21.83 -12.93 -9.22
C VAL A 266 -21.11 -11.75 -8.55
N MET A 267 -21.61 -11.29 -7.41
CA MET A 267 -21.00 -10.18 -6.67
C MET A 267 -19.60 -10.56 -6.19
N CYS A 268 -18.60 -9.79 -6.61
CA CYS A 268 -17.20 -9.98 -6.20
C CYS A 268 -16.76 -8.99 -5.14
N ARG A 269 -17.34 -7.79 -5.11
CA ARG A 269 -17.07 -6.79 -4.07
C ARG A 269 -18.37 -6.18 -3.53
N PRO A 270 -18.62 -6.28 -2.21
CA PRO A 270 -19.76 -5.60 -1.59
C PRO A 270 -19.46 -4.10 -1.39
N PRO A 271 -20.50 -3.27 -1.28
CA PRO A 271 -20.32 -1.84 -1.01
C PRO A 271 -19.86 -1.63 0.45
N SER A 272 -18.87 -0.76 0.64
CA SER A 272 -18.30 -0.39 1.95
C SER A 272 -19.14 0.64 2.70
N GLY A 273 -20.13 1.25 2.04
CA GLY A 273 -21.00 2.26 2.62
C GLY A 273 -22.01 2.80 1.60
N SER A 274 -22.80 3.78 2.00
CA SER A 274 -23.85 4.39 1.15
C SER A 274 -23.32 5.13 -0.07
N CYS A 275 -22.03 5.46 -0.09
CA CYS A 275 -21.37 6.14 -1.21
C CYS A 275 -20.63 5.18 -2.16
N ASP A 276 -20.63 3.88 -1.89
CA ASP A 276 -19.86 2.87 -2.61
C ASP A 276 -20.80 1.95 -3.40
N LEU A 277 -20.42 1.56 -4.62
CA LEU A 277 -21.23 0.66 -5.44
C LEU A 277 -20.75 -0.80 -5.28
N PRO A 278 -21.62 -1.81 -5.49
CA PRO A 278 -21.19 -3.20 -5.61
C PRO A 278 -20.62 -3.49 -7.00
N GLU A 279 -19.65 -4.41 -7.08
CA GLU A 279 -19.13 -4.95 -8.34
C GLU A 279 -19.40 -6.44 -8.47
N TYR A 280 -19.49 -6.86 -9.72
CA TYR A 280 -19.89 -8.19 -10.12
C TYR A 280 -18.93 -8.73 -11.16
N CYS A 281 -18.63 -10.03 -11.09
CA CYS A 281 -17.85 -10.72 -12.10
C CYS A 281 -18.52 -10.59 -13.47
N ASP A 282 -17.70 -10.45 -14.50
CA ASP A 282 -18.14 -10.33 -15.89
C ASP A 282 -18.18 -11.69 -16.62
N GLY A 283 -17.69 -12.75 -15.96
CA GLY A 283 -17.54 -14.10 -16.50
C GLY A 283 -16.44 -14.25 -17.55
N LYS A 284 -15.54 -13.26 -17.64
CA LYS A 284 -14.44 -13.22 -18.61
C LYS A 284 -13.09 -13.00 -17.95
N SER A 285 -13.07 -12.34 -16.79
CA SER A 285 -11.88 -12.05 -16.00
C SER A 285 -11.93 -12.75 -14.65
N GLU A 286 -10.77 -13.19 -14.17
CA GLU A 286 -10.60 -13.77 -12.84
C GLU A 286 -10.54 -12.69 -11.73
N SER A 287 -10.27 -11.44 -12.11
CA SER A 287 -10.31 -10.27 -11.21
C SER A 287 -11.70 -9.62 -11.20
N CYS A 288 -12.06 -9.02 -10.06
CA CYS A 288 -13.23 -8.15 -9.98
C CYS A 288 -12.99 -6.87 -10.83
N PRO A 289 -14.04 -6.31 -11.47
CA PRO A 289 -13.92 -5.00 -12.12
C PRO A 289 -13.45 -3.90 -11.16
N ALA A 290 -12.98 -2.79 -11.74
CA ALA A 290 -12.54 -1.62 -10.98
C ALA A 290 -13.63 -1.13 -10.00
N ASN A 291 -13.19 -0.61 -8.86
CA ASN A 291 -14.06 -0.09 -7.80
C ASN A 291 -14.73 1.23 -8.22
N PHE A 292 -16.05 1.23 -8.30
CA PHE A 292 -16.86 2.41 -8.60
C PHE A 292 -17.65 2.91 -7.38
N TYR A 293 -17.92 4.21 -7.38
CA TYR A 293 -18.63 4.87 -6.28
C TYR A 293 -19.53 6.00 -6.79
N LEU A 294 -20.44 6.45 -5.93
CA LEU A 294 -21.32 7.58 -6.25
C LEU A 294 -20.52 8.86 -6.48
N VAL A 295 -20.96 9.67 -7.44
CA VAL A 295 -20.31 10.95 -7.74
C VAL A 295 -20.20 11.83 -6.49
N ASP A 296 -19.08 12.55 -6.39
CA ASP A 296 -18.84 13.50 -5.31
C ASP A 296 -19.98 14.53 -5.21
N GLY A 297 -20.42 14.82 -3.99
CA GLY A 297 -21.60 15.65 -3.73
C GLY A 297 -22.92 14.90 -3.67
N SER A 298 -22.95 13.58 -3.91
CA SER A 298 -24.15 12.76 -3.68
C SER A 298 -24.53 12.77 -2.19
N SER A 299 -25.82 12.91 -1.88
CA SER A 299 -26.27 12.95 -0.49
C SER A 299 -26.12 11.60 0.21
N CYS A 300 -25.63 11.61 1.44
CA CYS A 300 -25.46 10.41 2.26
C CYS A 300 -25.83 10.69 3.74
N ALA A 301 -25.80 9.65 4.58
CA ALA A 301 -26.21 9.74 5.99
C ALA A 301 -27.57 10.43 6.20
N GLY A 302 -28.57 10.07 5.39
CA GLY A 302 -29.93 10.63 5.46
C GLY A 302 -30.01 12.13 5.16
N GLY A 303 -29.06 12.71 4.42
CA GLY A 303 -29.04 14.14 4.09
C GLY A 303 -28.08 14.97 4.94
N SER A 304 -27.45 14.37 5.95
CA SER A 304 -26.55 15.09 6.86
C SER A 304 -25.11 15.21 6.37
N ALA A 305 -24.74 14.51 5.30
CA ALA A 305 -23.42 14.55 4.70
C ALA A 305 -23.48 14.32 3.19
N TYR A 306 -22.32 14.46 2.54
CA TYR A 306 -22.15 14.22 1.11
C TYR A 306 -21.00 13.26 0.86
N CYS A 307 -21.14 12.45 -0.19
CA CYS A 307 -20.12 11.56 -0.67
C CYS A 307 -18.93 12.37 -1.19
N TYR A 308 -17.73 11.95 -0.80
CA TYR A 308 -16.49 12.47 -1.34
C TYR A 308 -15.51 11.30 -1.50
N THR A 309 -15.00 11.10 -2.71
CA THR A 309 -14.16 9.94 -3.08
C THR A 309 -14.80 8.63 -2.64
N GLY A 310 -16.13 8.55 -2.73
CA GLY A 310 -16.92 7.37 -2.36
C GLY A 310 -16.99 7.03 -0.87
N ILE A 311 -16.58 7.95 0.02
CA ILE A 311 -16.76 7.85 1.46
C ILE A 311 -17.84 8.84 1.90
N CYS A 312 -18.73 8.40 2.79
CA CYS A 312 -19.67 9.29 3.48
C CYS A 312 -19.04 9.74 4.81
N LEU A 313 -18.58 11.00 4.90
CA LEU A 313 -17.98 11.54 6.12
C LEU A 313 -18.89 12.59 6.76
N THR A 314 -19.56 12.23 7.86
CA THR A 314 -20.29 13.21 8.69
C THR A 314 -19.31 14.06 9.51
N LEU A 315 -19.74 15.25 9.93
CA LEU A 315 -18.96 16.08 10.85
C LEU A 315 -18.57 15.30 12.12
N GLU A 316 -19.53 14.58 12.70
CA GLU A 316 -19.29 13.71 13.86
C GLU A 316 -18.17 12.68 13.61
N GLN A 317 -18.19 12.01 12.45
CA GLN A 317 -17.16 11.02 12.09
C GLN A 317 -15.78 11.65 11.89
N GLN A 318 -15.70 12.83 11.28
CA GLN A 318 -14.44 13.57 11.16
C GLN A 318 -13.88 13.91 12.53
N CYS A 319 -14.74 14.35 13.45
CA CYS A 319 -14.36 14.70 14.82
C CYS A 319 -13.92 13.49 15.64
N LEU A 320 -14.63 12.37 15.52
CA LEU A 320 -14.21 11.10 16.12
C LEU A 320 -12.87 10.63 15.54
N SER A 321 -12.61 10.85 14.25
CA SER A 321 -11.33 10.46 13.63
C SER A 321 -10.17 11.37 14.05
N LEU A 322 -10.41 12.67 14.27
CA LEU A 322 -9.38 13.63 14.67
C LEU A 322 -9.09 13.59 16.17
N TRP A 323 -10.13 13.50 16.99
CA TRP A 323 -10.05 13.70 18.44
C TRP A 323 -10.32 12.44 19.25
N GLY A 324 -10.86 11.38 18.66
CA GLY A 324 -11.24 10.18 19.39
C GLY A 324 -12.58 10.29 20.11
N LYS A 325 -13.13 9.13 20.50
CA LYS A 325 -14.47 9.04 21.11
C LYS A 325 -14.49 9.67 22.50
N GLY A 326 -15.37 10.66 22.70
CA GLY A 326 -15.62 11.28 24.00
C GLY A 326 -14.71 12.46 24.37
N LEU A 327 -13.83 12.90 23.46
CA LEU A 327 -12.91 14.01 23.71
C LEU A 327 -13.40 15.37 23.20
N VAL A 328 -14.32 15.39 22.22
CA VAL A 328 -14.98 16.61 21.73
C VAL A 328 -16.47 16.34 21.50
N SER A 329 -17.34 17.25 21.95
CA SER A 329 -18.78 17.22 21.65
C SER A 329 -19.01 17.54 20.17
N ALA A 330 -19.94 16.84 19.51
CA ALA A 330 -20.35 17.10 18.13
C ALA A 330 -20.95 18.51 17.87
N LYS A 331 -21.08 19.35 18.92
CA LYS A 331 -21.46 20.77 18.83
C LYS A 331 -20.26 21.74 18.85
N VAL A 332 -19.09 21.28 19.28
CA VAL A 332 -17.85 22.06 19.42
C VAL A 332 -16.94 21.81 18.23
N CYS A 333 -17.01 20.59 17.72
CA CYS A 333 -16.78 20.32 16.33
C CYS A 333 -17.95 20.87 15.48
#